data_AF-A0ABD3XVV9-F1
#
_entry.id   AF-A0ABD3XVV9-F1
#
_cell.length_a   1.000
_cell.length_b   1.000
_cell.length_c   1.000
_cell.angle_alpha   90.00
_cell.angle_beta   90.00
_cell.angle_gamma   90.00
#
_symmetry.space_group_name_H-M   'P 1'
#
loop_
_entity.id
_entity.type
_entity.pdbx_description
1 polymer ?
#
loop_
_entity_poly.entity_id
_entity_poly.type
_entity_poly.pdbx_seq_one_letter_code
_entity_poly.pdbx_strand_id
1 'polypeptide(L)'
;MYCRKHGQKYLEEIRSYLKDKPTTVNLVDEDFAIDNTVPDSKLEELKKKIVEVASKQPYWGEQIPNRWFLLEQKLLRLRDAGVK
;
A
#
# COMPACT_ATOMS: atom_id res chain seq x y z
N MET A 1 22.47 -5.33 -13.75
CA MET A 1 21.40 -5.05 -14.76
C MET A 1 20.40 -6.19 -14.98
N TYR A 2 20.59 -7.39 -14.40
CA TYR A 2 19.72 -8.57 -14.67
C TYR A 2 18.38 -8.55 -13.90
N CYS A 3 18.34 -8.01 -12.67
CA CYS A 3 17.15 -8.00 -11.80
C CYS A 3 15.99 -7.12 -12.30
N ARG A 4 16.30 -6.05 -13.05
CA ARG A 4 15.33 -5.01 -13.43
C ARG A 4 14.38 -5.44 -14.55
N LYS A 5 14.85 -6.30 -15.48
CA LYS A 5 14.04 -6.81 -16.61
C LYS A 5 13.00 -7.84 -16.17
N HIS A 6 13.35 -8.72 -15.25
CA HIS A 6 12.40 -9.72 -14.72
C HIS A 6 11.32 -9.07 -13.84
N GLY A 7 11.69 -8.08 -13.03
CA GLY A 7 10.71 -7.33 -12.21
C GLY A 7 9.66 -6.61 -13.06
N GLN A 8 10.05 -6.02 -14.19
CA GLN A 8 9.13 -5.36 -15.12
C GLN A 8 8.15 -6.34 -15.76
N LYS A 9 8.67 -7.48 -16.27
CA LYS A 9 7.82 -8.52 -16.88
C LYS A 9 6.77 -9.04 -15.90
N TYR A 10 7.16 -9.29 -14.65
CA TYR A 10 6.23 -9.77 -13.63
C TYR A 10 5.18 -8.72 -13.23
N LEU A 11 5.56 -7.44 -13.19
CA LEU A 11 4.64 -6.33 -12.96
C LEU A 11 3.60 -6.22 -14.09
N GLU A 12 4.03 -6.37 -15.34
CA GLU A 12 3.14 -6.37 -16.50
C GLU A 12 2.15 -7.54 -16.46
N GLU A 13 2.59 -8.74 -16.06
CA GLU A 13 1.73 -9.91 -15.88
C GLU A 13 0.66 -9.67 -14.81
N ILE A 14 1.04 -9.10 -13.65
CA ILE A 14 0.10 -8.72 -12.59
C ILE A 14 -0.91 -7.69 -13.09
N ARG A 15 -0.44 -6.63 -13.76
CA ARG A 15 -1.32 -5.59 -14.32
C ARG A 15 -2.29 -6.18 -15.33
N SER A 16 -1.82 -7.04 -16.22
CA SER A 16 -2.67 -7.73 -17.19
C SER A 16 -3.74 -8.58 -16.51
N TYR A 17 -3.39 -9.31 -15.44
CA TYR A 17 -4.35 -10.12 -14.69
C TYR A 17 -5.41 -9.29 -13.95
N LEU A 18 -5.06 -8.07 -13.54
CA LEU A 18 -5.96 -7.19 -12.78
C LEU A 18 -6.81 -6.26 -13.67
N LYS A 19 -6.52 -6.16 -14.98
CA LYS A 19 -7.25 -5.28 -15.92
C LYS A 19 -8.76 -5.58 -16.01
N ASP A 20 -9.14 -6.83 -15.91
CA ASP A 20 -10.55 -7.25 -16.09
C ASP A 20 -11.31 -7.42 -14.77
N LYS A 21 -10.72 -7.01 -13.64
CA LYS A 21 -11.32 -7.20 -12.31
C LYS A 21 -11.98 -5.91 -11.82
N PRO A 22 -13.01 -5.98 -10.96
CA PRO A 22 -13.59 -4.78 -10.36
C PRO A 22 -12.60 -3.99 -9.48
N THR A 23 -11.44 -4.57 -9.15
CA THR A 23 -10.39 -3.94 -8.35
C THR A 23 -9.49 -2.99 -9.15
N THR A 24 -9.60 -2.91 -10.48
CA THR A 24 -8.73 -2.06 -11.31
C THR A 24 -8.85 -0.58 -10.97
N VAL A 25 -10.02 -0.13 -10.48
CA VAL A 25 -10.23 1.25 -9.99
C VAL A 25 -9.34 1.64 -8.82
N ASN A 26 -8.78 0.66 -8.10
CA ASN A 26 -7.87 0.91 -6.98
C ASN A 26 -6.39 0.84 -7.38
N LEU A 27 -6.07 0.58 -8.66
CA LEU A 27 -4.70 0.52 -9.14
C LEU A 27 -4.16 1.92 -9.43
N VAL A 28 -2.94 2.18 -9.00
CA VAL A 28 -2.18 3.37 -9.34
C VAL A 28 -1.26 3.02 -10.50
N ASP A 29 -1.25 3.85 -11.54
CA ASP A 29 -0.49 3.56 -12.78
C ASP A 29 1.03 3.75 -12.63
N GLU A 30 1.49 4.36 -11.52
CA GLU A 30 2.90 4.67 -11.26
C GLU A 30 3.66 3.49 -10.65
N ASP A 31 4.89 3.26 -11.14
CA ASP A 31 5.78 2.20 -10.66
C ASP A 31 6.91 2.75 -9.79
N PHE A 32 7.02 2.25 -8.55
CA PHE A 32 8.09 2.58 -7.62
C PHE A 32 9.00 1.36 -7.40
N ALA A 33 10.21 1.42 -7.97
CA ALA A 33 11.26 0.45 -7.69
C ALA A 33 12.19 1.00 -6.62
N ILE A 34 12.07 0.48 -5.39
CA ILE A 34 12.80 0.95 -4.20
C ILE A 34 13.74 -0.14 -3.72
N ASP A 35 14.97 0.25 -3.40
CA ASP A 35 15.91 -0.60 -2.67
C ASP A 35 15.90 -0.25 -1.18
N ASN A 36 15.36 -1.14 -0.34
CA ASN A 36 15.27 -0.92 1.10
C ASN A 36 16.60 -1.13 1.85
N THR A 37 17.67 -1.53 1.16
CA THR A 37 18.99 -1.74 1.77
C THR A 37 19.83 -0.46 1.80
N VAL A 38 19.42 0.56 1.05
CA VAL A 38 20.10 1.85 0.97
C VAL A 38 19.11 3.01 1.12
N PRO A 39 19.56 4.20 1.54
CA PRO A 39 18.73 5.40 1.47
C PRO A 39 18.35 5.70 0.02
N ASP A 40 17.12 5.37 -0.36
CA ASP A 40 16.60 5.56 -1.71
C ASP A 40 15.68 6.79 -1.76
N SER A 41 15.99 7.76 -2.62
CA SER A 41 15.17 8.96 -2.80
C SER A 41 13.75 8.63 -3.28
N LYS A 42 13.56 7.50 -3.96
CA LYS A 42 12.25 7.02 -4.41
C LYS A 42 11.34 6.57 -3.28
N LEU A 43 11.91 6.27 -2.10
CA LEU A 43 11.11 5.98 -0.92
C LEU A 43 10.32 7.22 -0.49
N GLU A 44 10.94 8.40 -0.54
CA GLU A 44 10.26 9.66 -0.23
C GLU A 44 9.20 10.02 -1.27
N GLU A 45 9.44 9.71 -2.54
CA GLU A 45 8.44 9.85 -3.61
C GLU A 45 7.24 8.93 -3.39
N LEU A 46 7.47 7.66 -3.05
CA LEU A 46 6.40 6.73 -2.72
C LEU A 46 5.60 7.20 -1.50
N LYS A 47 6.26 7.65 -0.43
CA LYS A 47 5.58 8.18 0.76
C LYS A 47 4.66 9.35 0.40
N LYS A 48 5.14 10.30 -0.41
CA LYS A 48 4.33 11.42 -0.89
C LYS A 48 3.14 10.93 -1.70
N LYS A 49 3.33 9.94 -2.58
CA LYS A 49 2.25 9.40 -3.39
C LYS A 49 1.19 8.69 -2.56
N ILE A 50 1.59 7.92 -1.55
CA ILE A 50 0.66 7.28 -0.61
C ILE A 50 -0.19 8.33 0.09
N VAL A 51 0.42 9.40 0.59
CA VAL A 51 -0.31 10.51 1.24
C VAL A 51 -1.25 11.22 0.25
N GLU A 52 -0.81 11.44 -0.98
CA GLU A 52 -1.64 12.03 -2.04
C GLU A 52 -2.88 11.17 -2.34
N VAL A 53 -2.71 9.86 -2.47
CA VAL A 53 -3.82 8.92 -2.74
C VAL A 53 -4.75 8.81 -1.53
N ALA A 54 -4.18 8.69 -0.33
CA ALA A 54 -4.94 8.57 0.89
C ALA A 54 -5.77 9.83 1.17
N SER A 55 -5.21 11.02 0.93
CA SER A 55 -5.93 12.29 1.13
C SER A 55 -7.12 12.51 0.21
N LYS A 56 -7.16 11.83 -0.94
CA LYS A 56 -8.30 11.85 -1.87
C LYS A 56 -9.42 10.87 -1.48
N GLN A 57 -9.19 10.01 -0.50
CA GLN A 57 -10.20 9.05 -0.05
C GLN A 57 -11.29 9.77 0.77
N PRO A 58 -12.57 9.42 0.60
CA PRO A 58 -13.68 10.12 1.26
C PRO A 58 -13.61 10.01 2.79
N TYR A 59 -13.10 8.89 3.30
CA TYR A 59 -12.95 8.63 4.73
C TYR A 59 -11.70 9.30 5.35
N TRP A 60 -10.88 9.99 4.55
CA TRP A 60 -9.67 10.62 5.07
C TRP A 60 -10.00 11.82 5.95
N GLY A 61 -9.59 11.76 7.22
CA GLY A 61 -9.89 12.79 8.21
C GLY A 61 -11.30 12.70 8.82
N GLU A 62 -12.08 11.67 8.49
CA GLU A 62 -13.33 11.39 9.21
C GLU A 62 -13.03 11.01 10.67
N GLN A 63 -13.91 11.46 11.57
CA GLN A 63 -13.82 11.09 12.98
C GLN A 63 -14.20 9.62 13.13
N ILE A 64 -13.20 8.78 13.41
CA ILE A 64 -13.42 7.37 13.72
C ILE A 64 -14.23 7.30 15.02
N PRO A 65 -15.39 6.61 15.05
CA PRO A 65 -16.12 6.44 16.29
C PRO A 65 -15.26 5.74 17.34
N ASN A 66 -15.25 6.25 18.58
CA ASN A 66 -14.43 5.74 19.67
C ASN A 66 -14.50 4.21 19.84
N ARG A 67 -15.65 3.60 19.56
CA ARG A 67 -15.84 2.15 19.64
C ARG A 67 -14.92 1.37 18.69
N TRP A 68 -14.70 1.86 17.48
CA TRP A 68 -13.82 1.23 16.48
C TRP A 68 -12.35 1.39 16.85
N PHE A 69 -11.97 2.58 17.33
CA PHE A 69 -10.62 2.82 17.85
C PHE A 69 -10.27 1.89 19.02
N LEU A 70 -11.18 1.74 19.98
CA LEU A 70 -10.99 0.84 21.13
C LEU A 70 -10.91 -0.63 20.70
N LEU A 71 -11.70 -1.03 19.70
CA LEU A 71 -11.64 -2.37 19.13
C LEU A 71 -10.28 -2.62 18.47
N GLU A 72 -9.81 -1.70 17.64
CA GLU A 72 -8.51 -1.79 16.97
C GLU A 72 -7.37 -1.92 17.99
N GLN A 73 -7.35 -1.07 19.02
CA GLN A 73 -6.35 -1.17 20.09
C GLN A 73 -6.39 -2.53 20.79
N LYS A 74 -7.60 -3.07 21.04
CA LYS A 74 -7.75 -4.38 21.68
C LYS A 74 -7.22 -5.50 20.78
N LEU A 75 -7.52 -5.45 19.48
CA LEU A 75 -7.03 -6.43 18.51
C LEU A 75 -5.50 -6.39 18.38
N LEU A 76 -4.90 -5.20 18.35
CA LEU A 76 -3.44 -5.05 18.34
C LEU A 76 -2.80 -5.66 19.59
N ARG A 77 -3.36 -5.40 20.78
CA ARG A 77 -2.88 -6.00 22.03
C ARG A 77 -3.02 -7.52 22.04
N LEU A 78 -4.10 -8.06 21.50
CA LEU A 78 -4.30 -9.52 21.41
C LEU A 78 -3.31 -10.17 20.45
N ARG A 79 -3.04 -9.53 19.30
CA ARG A 79 -2.01 -9.96 18.35
C ARG A 79 -0.64 -9.98 19.01
N ASP A 80 -0.26 -8.90 19.70
CA ASP A 80 1.05 -8.78 20.35
C ASP A 80 1.19 -9.75 21.52
N ALA A 81 0.08 -10.09 22.18
CA ALA A 81 0.01 -11.15 23.20
C ALA A 81 0.00 -12.58 22.61
N GLY A 82 0.01 -12.74 21.29
CA GLY A 82 0.07 -14.05 20.61
C GLY A 82 -1.21 -14.87 20.73
N VAL A 83 -2.34 -14.25 21.09
CA VAL A 83 -3.64 -14.93 21.18
C VAL A 83 -4.16 -15.11 19.76
N LYS A 84 -4.12 -16.34 19.26
CA LYS A 84 -4.70 -16.76 17.98
C LYS A 84 -6.21 -16.89 18.04
#